data_AF-A0A0C2RZF7-F1
#
_entry.id   AF-A0A0C2RZF7-F1
#
_cell.length_a   1.000
_cell.length_b   1.000
_cell.length_c   1.000
_cell.angle_alpha   90.00
_cell.angle_beta   90.00
_cell.angle_gamma   90.00
#
_symmetry.space_group_name_H-M   'P 1'
#
loop_
_entity.id
_entity.type
_entity.pdbx_description
1 polymer ?
#
loop_
_entity_poly.entity_id
_entity_poly.type
_entity_poly.pdbx_seq_one_letter_code
_entity_poly.pdbx_strand_id
1 'polypeptide(L)'
;MKLLTIMMEIYNSLVTIGANGEILNVHRKLFPSNREKSFHTRGDASTLKVVDTPSGRVGGLICYEHLQPLLKYSLISQGEQIHCASWTG
;
A
#
# COMPACT_ATOMS: atom_id res chain seq x y z
N MET A 1 14.68 25.97 17.45
CA MET A 1 15.06 25.66 16.05
C MET A 1 15.23 24.15 15.91
N LYS A 2 14.21 23.42 15.44
CA LYS A 2 14.40 22.04 14.97
C LYS A 2 15.01 22.15 13.58
N LEU A 3 16.22 21.63 13.41
CA LEU A 3 16.81 21.41 12.10
C LEU A 3 15.84 20.54 11.29
N LEU A 4 15.20 21.12 10.28
CA LEU A 4 14.52 20.38 9.22
C LEU A 4 15.62 19.75 8.35
N THR A 5 16.19 18.65 8.82
CA THR A 5 16.85 17.72 7.92
C THR A 5 15.74 17.18 7.02
N ILE A 6 15.72 17.58 5.75
CA ILE A 6 14.87 16.94 4.75
C ILE A 6 15.40 15.50 4.63
N MET A 7 14.83 14.58 5.41
CA MET A 7 15.11 13.17 5.28
C MET A 7 14.49 12.72 3.96
N MET A 8 15.33 12.35 3.01
CA MET A 8 14.88 11.87 1.71
C MET A 8 14.48 10.39 1.88
N GLU A 9 13.17 10.13 1.83
CA GLU A 9 12.60 8.80 2.03
C GLU A 9 12.11 8.23 0.69
N ILE A 10 12.36 6.94 0.46
CA ILE A 10 11.87 6.22 -0.72
C ILE A 10 10.89 5.16 -0.23
N TYR A 11 9.74 5.04 -0.87
CA TYR A 11 8.69 4.10 -0.48
C TYR A 11 8.33 3.18 -1.64
N ASN A 12 8.10 1.90 -1.32
CA ASN A 12 7.37 1.02 -2.23
C ASN A 12 5.88 1.29 -2.07
N SER A 13 5.22 1.77 -3.13
CA SER A 13 3.84 2.25 -3.06
C SER A 13 2.97 1.63 -4.14
N LEU A 14 1.76 1.24 -3.77
CA LEU A 14 0.66 0.85 -4.64
C LEU A 14 -0.34 2.01 -4.69
N VAL A 15 -0.53 2.57 -5.88
CA VAL A 15 -1.39 3.74 -6.11
C VAL A 15 -2.65 3.28 -6.84
N THR A 16 -3.82 3.57 -6.27
CA THR A 16 -5.11 3.34 -6.92
C THR A 16 -5.59 4.65 -7.53
N ILE A 17 -5.78 4.67 -8.84
CA ILE A 17 -6.21 5.84 -9.61
C ILE A 17 -7.66 5.62 -10.06
N GLY A 18 -8.51 6.60 -9.80
CA GLY A 18 -9.92 6.60 -10.16
C GLY A 18 -10.17 6.85 -11.65
N ALA A 19 -11.39 6.59 -12.11
CA ALA A 19 -11.78 6.77 -13.52
C ALA A 19 -11.67 8.22 -14.02
N ASN A 20 -11.68 9.20 -13.10
CA ASN A 20 -11.49 10.63 -13.37
C ASN A 20 -10.02 11.08 -13.25
N GLY A 21 -9.08 10.16 -12.99
CA GLY A 21 -7.66 10.45 -12.78
C GLY A 21 -7.30 10.86 -11.35
N GLU A 22 -8.24 10.89 -10.41
CA GLU A 22 -7.94 11.20 -9.00
C GLU A 22 -7.20 10.04 -8.32
N ILE A 23 -6.31 10.38 -7.39
CA ILE A 23 -5.64 9.39 -6.55
C ILE A 23 -6.59 9.01 -5.41
N LEU A 24 -7.11 7.79 -5.44
CA LEU A 24 -8.05 7.28 -4.43
C LEU A 24 -7.33 6.72 -3.21
N ASN A 25 -6.17 6.10 -3.40
CA ASN A 25 -5.33 5.59 -2.32
C ASN A 25 -3.86 5.53 -2.72
N VAL A 26 -2.98 5.70 -1.73
CA VAL A 26 -1.53 5.48 -1.85
C VAL A 26 -1.11 4.56 -0.72
N HIS A 27 -1.17 3.26 -0.96
CA HIS A 27 -0.75 2.25 0.00
C HIS A 27 0.77 2.10 -0.02
N ARG A 28 1.44 2.36 1.10
CA ARG A 28 2.89 2.18 1.24
C ARG A 28 3.19 0.87 1.94
N LYS A 29 4.09 0.06 1.38
CA LYS A 29 4.48 -1.24 1.93
C LYS A 29 4.89 -1.10 3.41
N LEU A 30 4.17 -1.75 4.31
CA LEU A 30 4.43 -1.66 5.75
C LEU A 30 5.76 -2.31 6.11
N PHE A 31 6.07 -3.42 5.43
CA PHE A 31 7.18 -4.29 5.76
C PHE A 31 8.05 -4.57 4.53
N PRO A 32 9.02 -3.68 4.22
CA PRO A 32 10.05 -3.96 3.23
C PRO A 32 10.78 -5.26 3.57
N SER A 33 10.92 -6.14 2.58
CA SER A 33 11.48 -7.48 2.72
C SER A 33 12.94 -7.52 2.27
N ASN A 34 13.79 -8.23 3.02
CA ASN A 34 15.19 -8.48 2.68
C ASN A 34 15.94 -7.21 2.24
N ARG A 35 16.49 -7.20 1.02
CA ARG A 35 17.27 -6.09 0.46
C ARG A 35 16.48 -4.80 0.32
N GLU A 36 15.15 -4.86 0.21
CA GLU A 36 14.34 -3.65 0.15
C GLU A 36 14.52 -2.76 1.38
N LYS A 37 14.86 -3.33 2.55
CA LYS A 37 15.07 -2.58 3.79
C LYS A 37 16.22 -1.57 3.70
N SER A 38 17.15 -1.73 2.76
CA SER A 38 18.28 -0.80 2.62
C SER A 38 17.94 0.47 1.86
N PHE A 39 16.77 0.54 1.20
CA PHE A 39 16.36 1.70 0.42
C PHE A 39 14.90 2.11 0.61
N HIS A 40 14.00 1.20 1.02
CA HIS A 40 12.61 1.53 1.30
C HIS A 40 12.34 1.81 2.78
N THR A 41 11.74 2.96 3.04
CA THR A 41 11.11 3.30 4.30
C THR A 41 9.82 2.50 4.49
N ARG A 42 9.51 2.14 5.74
CA ARG A 42 8.24 1.48 6.09
C ARG A 42 7.07 2.44 5.93
N GLY A 43 6.00 1.99 5.28
CA GLY A 43 4.70 2.63 5.37
C GLY A 43 4.01 2.42 6.71
N ASP A 44 2.92 3.13 6.91
CA ASP A 44 2.02 2.94 8.04
C ASP A 44 0.70 2.29 7.60
N ALA A 45 -0.02 1.73 8.58
CA ALA A 45 -1.25 0.98 8.35
C ALA A 45 -2.47 1.84 7.96
N SER A 46 -2.41 3.18 8.05
CA SER A 46 -3.55 4.06 7.72
C SER A 46 -3.92 4.04 6.24
N THR A 47 -3.03 3.51 5.39
CA THR A 47 -3.19 3.41 3.94
C THR A 47 -3.65 2.03 3.46
N LEU A 48 -3.84 1.07 4.38
CA LEU A 48 -4.45 -0.24 4.08
C LEU A 48 -5.97 -0.06 3.95
N LYS A 49 -6.39 0.49 2.81
CA LYS A 49 -7.77 0.86 2.54
C LYS A 49 -8.30 0.18 1.30
N VAL A 50 -9.55 -0.24 1.37
CA VAL A 50 -10.35 -0.62 0.20
C VAL A 50 -11.09 0.64 -0.28
N VAL A 51 -10.95 0.96 -1.55
CA VAL A 51 -11.59 2.13 -2.17
C VAL A 51 -12.71 1.72 -3.11
N ASP A 52 -13.78 2.52 -3.14
CA ASP A 52 -14.89 2.31 -4.07
C ASP A 52 -14.52 2.82 -5.46
N THR A 53 -14.77 2.00 -6.48
CA THR A 53 -14.58 2.36 -7.90
C THR A 53 -15.80 1.94 -8.71
N PRO A 54 -16.00 2.47 -9.93
CA PRO A 54 -17.09 2.01 -10.81
C PRO A 54 -17.04 0.50 -11.13
N SER A 55 -15.86 -0.12 -11.02
CA SER A 55 -15.67 -1.56 -11.26
C SER A 55 -15.89 -2.42 -10.01
N GLY A 56 -16.14 -1.80 -8.85
CA GLY A 56 -16.26 -2.46 -7.55
C GLY A 56 -15.25 -1.94 -6.52
N ARG A 57 -15.17 -2.63 -5.38
CA ARG A 57 -14.34 -2.24 -4.24
C ARG A 57 -12.94 -2.82 -4.34
N VAL A 58 -11.96 -1.97 -4.56
CA VAL A 58 -10.58 -2.33 -4.90
C VAL A 58 -9.67 -2.16 -3.69
N GLY A 59 -8.92 -3.20 -3.37
CA GLY A 59 -7.78 -3.15 -2.46
C GLY A 59 -6.57 -3.84 -3.07
N GLY A 60 -5.46 -3.87 -2.34
CA GLY A 60 -4.25 -4.51 -2.85
C GLY A 60 -3.13 -4.56 -1.81
N LEU A 61 -2.20 -5.48 -2.02
CA LEU A 61 -1.01 -5.67 -1.20
C LEU A 61 0.23 -5.82 -2.09
N ILE A 62 1.40 -5.60 -1.49
CA ILE A 62 2.68 -5.60 -2.20
C ILE A 62 3.55 -6.79 -1.77
N CYS A 63 3.77 -7.71 -2.69
CA CYS A 63 4.75 -8.81 -2.60
C CYS A 63 4.60 -9.60 -1.29
N TYR A 64 5.62 -9.62 -0.42
CA TYR A 64 5.60 -10.35 0.85
C TYR A 64 4.51 -9.90 1.85
N GLU A 65 3.79 -8.81 1.61
CA GLU A 65 2.61 -8.43 2.41
C GLU A 65 1.47 -9.45 2.30
N HIS A 66 1.36 -10.17 1.17
CA HIS A 66 0.37 -11.25 1.02
C HIS A 66 0.59 -12.41 1.99
N LEU A 67 1.80 -12.55 2.54
CA LEU A 67 2.10 -13.56 3.56
C LEU A 67 1.80 -13.08 4.97
N GLN A 68 1.41 -11.82 5.17
CA GLN A 68 1.03 -11.27 6.46
C GLN A 68 -0.49 -11.39 6.66
N PRO A 69 -0.99 -12.29 7.54
CA PRO A 69 -2.41 -12.58 7.63
C PRO A 69 -3.24 -11.36 8.03
N LEU A 70 -2.74 -10.54 8.97
CA LEU A 70 -3.46 -9.36 9.45
C LEU A 70 -3.70 -8.30 8.37
N LEU A 71 -2.80 -8.18 7.39
CA LEU A 71 -2.98 -7.25 6.28
C LEU A 71 -4.11 -7.70 5.37
N LYS A 72 -4.16 -9.00 5.07
CA LYS A 72 -5.28 -9.60 4.32
C LYS A 72 -6.59 -9.49 5.07
N TYR A 73 -6.61 -9.82 6.37
CA TYR A 73 -7.82 -9.68 7.19
C TYR A 73 -8.33 -8.25 7.25
N SER A 74 -7.44 -7.24 7.25
CA SER A 74 -7.85 -5.84 7.20
C SER A 74 -8.59 -5.49 5.91
N LEU A 75 -8.14 -5.95 4.75
CA LEU A 75 -8.81 -5.69 3.47
C LEU A 75 -10.11 -6.50 3.35
N ILE A 76 -10.11 -7.74 3.81
CA ILE A 76 -11.31 -8.60 3.84
C ILE A 76 -12.38 -8.00 4.77
N SER A 77 -12.01 -7.54 5.97
CA SER A 77 -12.98 -6.94 6.91
C SER A 77 -13.54 -5.62 6.41
N GLN A 78 -12.78 -4.91 5.58
CA GLN A 78 -13.25 -3.74 4.88
C GLN A 78 -14.19 -4.10 3.72
N GLY A 79 -14.27 -5.35 3.26
CA GLY A 79 -15.16 -5.83 2.19
C GLY A 79 -14.59 -5.68 0.78
N GLU A 80 -13.28 -5.90 0.62
CA GLU A 80 -12.61 -5.98 -0.69
C GLU A 80 -13.32 -6.94 -1.65
N GLN A 81 -13.57 -6.49 -2.88
CA GLN A 81 -14.16 -7.29 -3.95
C GLN A 81 -13.13 -7.65 -5.04
N ILE A 82 -12.21 -6.74 -5.31
CA ILE A 82 -11.14 -6.89 -6.30
C ILE A 82 -9.81 -6.70 -5.57
N HIS A 83 -8.98 -7.73 -5.57
CA HIS A 83 -7.67 -7.71 -4.93
C HIS A 83 -6.56 -7.56 -5.97
N CYS A 84 -5.85 -6.43 -5.94
CA CYS A 84 -4.68 -6.19 -6.77
C CYS A 84 -3.43 -6.76 -6.09
N ALA A 85 -3.01 -7.95 -6.51
CA ALA A 85 -1.80 -8.58 -6.03
C ALA A 85 -0.57 -8.14 -6.84
N SER A 86 0.24 -7.22 -6.30
CA SER A 86 1.46 -6.78 -6.96
C SER A 86 2.66 -7.59 -6.48
N TRP A 87 3.29 -8.36 -7.37
CA TRP A 87 4.51 -9.11 -7.08
C TRP A 87 5.69 -8.49 -7.82
N THR A 88 6.89 -8.72 -7.30
CA THR A 88 8.10 -8.62 -8.13
C THR A 88 8.04 -9.75 -9.16
N GLY A 89 8.41 -9.45 -10.40
CA GLY A 89 8.29 -10.34 -11.56
C GLY A 89 8.68 -11.79 -11.33
#